data_AF-A0A915A085-F1
#
_entry.id   AF-A0A915A085-F1
#
_cell.length_a   1.000
_cell.length_b   1.000
_cell.length_c   1.000
_cell.angle_alpha   90.00
_cell.angle_beta   90.00
_cell.angle_gamma   90.00
#
_symmetry.space_group_name_H-M   'P 1'
#
loop_
_entity.id
_entity.type
_entity.pdbx_description
1 polymer ?
#
loop_
_entity_poly.entity_id
_entity_poly.type
_entity_poly.pdbx_seq_one_letter_code
_entity_poly.pdbx_strand_id
1 'polypeptide(L)'
;GTSSVVPLFDKRMLTDQHGEGMEFVVLERAALPVKEYIFSVEGPVRKLRAANVSLQMLKGIYDLHEQGLLHRDLKPDNMGIFSTEQPITLLFDLGMARMYTDGESD
;
A
#
# COMPACT_ATOMS: atom_id res chain seq x y z
N GLY A 1 9.63 -13.91 6.03
CA GLY A 1 8.99 -13.49 4.77
C GLY A 1 8.64 -12.03 4.91
N THR A 2 9.21 -11.17 4.08
CA THR A 2 8.95 -9.73 4.09
C THR A 2 7.55 -9.48 3.52
N SER A 3 6.60 -9.09 4.37
CA SER A 3 5.25 -8.70 3.95
C SER A 3 5.31 -7.47 3.05
N SER A 4 4.61 -7.49 1.92
CA SER A 4 4.48 -6.33 1.02
C SER A 4 3.31 -5.41 1.40
N VAL A 5 2.52 -5.82 2.40
CA VAL A 5 1.45 -5.02 2.99
C VAL A 5 2.00 -4.35 4.24
N VAL A 6 1.81 -3.04 4.32
CA VAL A 6 2.22 -2.24 5.47
C VAL A 6 1.46 -2.72 6.71
N PRO A 7 2.14 -3.07 7.81
CA PRO A 7 1.44 -3.44 9.03
C PRO A 7 0.57 -2.28 9.53
N LEU A 8 -0.66 -2.58 9.90
CA LEU A 8 -1.57 -1.67 10.58
C LEU A 8 -1.02 -1.41 12.00
N PHE A 9 -0.58 -0.18 12.29
CA PHE A 9 -0.05 0.15 13.62
C PHE A 9 -1.16 0.44 14.64
N ASP A 10 -2.19 1.19 14.24
CA ASP A 10 -3.27 1.63 15.14
C ASP A 10 -4.48 2.14 14.34
N LYS A 11 -5.71 1.86 14.82
CA LYS A 11 -6.96 2.45 14.29
C LYS A 11 -7.44 3.47 15.32
N ARG A 12 -7.50 4.74 14.94
CA ARG A 12 -7.85 5.84 15.85
C ARG A 12 -9.02 6.67 15.34
N MET A 13 -9.70 7.30 16.29
CA MET A 13 -10.77 8.27 16.06
C MET A 13 -10.24 9.68 16.36
N LEU A 14 -10.35 10.60 15.39
CA LEU A 14 -10.31 12.03 15.66
C LEU A 14 -11.74 12.53 15.72
N THR A 15 -12.12 13.23 16.77
CA THR A 15 -13.37 13.97 16.81
C THR A 15 -13.06 15.44 16.57
N ASP A 16 -13.72 16.05 15.58
CA ASP A 16 -13.61 17.48 15.38
C ASP A 16 -14.36 18.25 16.50
N GLN A 17 -14.24 19.57 16.50
CA GLN A 17 -14.89 20.45 17.49
C GLN A 17 -16.43 20.44 17.42
N HIS A 18 -17.02 19.80 16.41
CA HIS A 18 -18.46 19.62 16.24
C HIS A 18 -18.94 18.20 16.61
N GLY A 19 -18.03 17.31 17.04
CA GLY A 19 -18.36 15.92 17.36
C GLY A 19 -18.42 15.00 16.14
N GLU A 20 -18.04 15.49 14.96
CA GLU A 20 -17.89 14.65 13.76
C GLU A 20 -16.61 13.84 13.87
N GLY A 21 -16.75 12.53 13.82
CA GLY A 21 -15.66 11.59 13.98
C GLY A 21 -15.02 11.21 12.64
N MET A 22 -13.72 11.46 12.48
CA MET A 22 -12.90 10.90 11.41
C MET A 22 -12.13 9.68 11.90
N GLU A 23 -12.40 8.52 11.32
CA GLU A 23 -11.57 7.32 11.48
C GLU A 23 -10.28 7.46 10.67
N PHE A 24 -9.14 7.14 11.26
CA PHE A 24 -7.86 7.10 10.56
C PHE A 24 -7.02 5.90 10.99
N VAL A 25 -6.17 5.45 10.08
CA VAL A 25 -5.29 4.28 10.21
C VAL A 25 -3.84 4.75 10.12
N VAL A 26 -3.03 4.38 11.11
CA VAL A 26 -1.58 4.67 11.10
C VAL A 26 -0.84 3.53 10.41
N LEU A 27 -0.06 3.87 9.39
CA LEU A 27 0.74 2.96 8.58
C LEU A 27 2.23 3.28 8.72
N GLU A 28 3.09 2.31 8.42
CA GLU A 28 4.54 2.54 8.29
C GLU A 28 4.80 3.64 7.27
N ARG A 29 5.66 4.60 7.63
CA ARG A 29 5.97 5.73 6.76
C ARG A 29 6.91 5.30 5.64
N ALA A 30 6.53 5.55 4.38
CA ALA A 30 7.46 5.45 3.26
C ALA A 30 8.63 6.45 3.41
N ALA A 31 9.83 6.03 3.00
CA ALA A 31 10.94 6.95 2.80
C ALA A 31 10.69 7.91 1.62
N LEU A 32 10.06 7.43 0.54
CA LEU A 32 9.74 8.23 -0.64
C LEU A 32 8.57 7.66 -1.46
N PRO A 33 7.88 8.49 -2.27
CA PRO A 33 6.87 8.03 -3.23
C PRO A 33 7.46 7.10 -4.30
N VAL A 34 6.68 6.12 -4.76
CA VAL A 34 7.18 5.15 -5.74
C VAL A 34 7.54 5.78 -7.08
N LYS A 35 6.80 6.83 -7.48
CA LYS A 35 7.07 7.60 -8.71
C LYS A 35 8.45 8.23 -8.62
N GLU A 36 8.77 8.87 -7.50
CA GLU A 36 10.09 9.49 -7.28
C GLU A 36 11.20 8.44 -7.38
N TYR A 37 11.03 7.28 -6.75
CA TYR A 37 11.99 6.17 -6.85
C TYR A 37 12.19 5.67 -8.30
N ILE A 38 11.13 5.47 -9.07
CA ILE A 38 11.25 4.98 -10.45
C ILE A 38 11.89 6.03 -11.36
N PHE A 39 11.46 7.29 -11.23
CA PHE A 39 11.88 8.36 -12.13
C PHE A 39 13.21 9.03 -11.76
N SER A 40 13.80 8.72 -10.58
CA SER A 40 15.14 9.20 -10.21
C SER A 40 16.28 8.65 -11.08
N VAL A 41 15.99 7.72 -11.99
CA VAL A 41 16.94 7.09 -12.92
C VAL A 41 16.35 7.02 -14.32
N GLU A 42 17.19 6.76 -15.31
CA GLU A 42 16.82 6.71 -16.72
C GLU A 42 17.14 5.37 -17.38
N GLY A 43 16.72 5.22 -18.64
CA GLY A 43 17.12 4.10 -19.49
C GLY A 43 16.69 2.72 -18.95
N PRO A 44 17.50 1.67 -19.17
CA PRO A 44 17.18 0.30 -18.73
C PRO A 44 16.95 0.18 -17.21
N VAL A 45 17.63 1.00 -16.40
CA VAL A 45 17.51 0.96 -14.94
C VAL A 45 16.11 1.40 -14.51
N ARG A 46 15.52 2.42 -15.15
CA ARG A 46 14.13 2.84 -14.91
C ARG A 46 13.15 1.69 -15.14
N LYS A 47 13.34 0.94 -16.24
CA LYS A 47 12.48 -0.20 -16.57
C LYS A 47 12.61 -1.31 -15.53
N LEU A 48 13.83 -1.60 -15.07
CA LEU A 48 14.07 -2.59 -14.03
C LEU A 48 13.42 -2.19 -12.70
N ARG A 49 13.54 -0.91 -12.30
CA ARG A 49 12.85 -0.40 -11.10
C ARG A 49 11.34 -0.52 -11.20
N ALA A 50 10.75 -0.11 -12.32
CA ALA A 50 9.32 -0.24 -12.55
C ALA A 50 8.87 -1.72 -12.46
N ALA A 51 9.59 -2.64 -13.10
CA ALA A 51 9.28 -4.07 -13.03
C ALA A 51 9.36 -4.63 -11.59
N ASN A 52 10.41 -4.29 -10.85
CA ASN A 52 10.58 -4.74 -9.46
C ASN A 52 9.48 -4.19 -8.54
N VAL A 53 9.12 -2.92 -8.69
CA VAL A 53 8.01 -2.30 -7.98
C VAL A 53 6.70 -3.01 -8.31
N SER A 54 6.41 -3.22 -9.61
CA SER A 54 5.18 -3.91 -10.04
C SER A 54 5.09 -5.32 -9.48
N LEU A 55 6.21 -6.06 -9.43
CA LEU A 55 6.23 -7.40 -8.84
C LEU A 55 5.87 -7.38 -7.36
N GLN A 56 6.45 -6.47 -6.58
CA GLN A 56 6.15 -6.34 -5.15
C GLN A 56 4.72 -5.84 -4.91
N MET A 57 4.23 -4.94 -5.75
CA MET A 57 2.84 -4.48 -5.74
C MET A 57 1.88 -5.66 -5.97
N LEU A 58 2.13 -6.50 -6.98
CA LEU A 58 1.33 -7.70 -7.23
C LEU A 58 1.33 -8.64 -6.03
N LYS A 59 2.47 -8.78 -5.34
CA LYS A 59 2.55 -9.54 -4.10
C LYS A 59 1.70 -8.93 -2.98
N GLY A 60 1.75 -7.61 -2.78
CA GLY A 60 0.90 -6.91 -1.80
C GLY A 60 -0.60 -7.02 -2.12
N ILE A 61 -0.98 -6.96 -3.39
CA ILE A 61 -2.37 -7.17 -3.84
C ILE A 61 -2.81 -8.60 -3.55
N TYR A 62 -1.96 -9.59 -3.88
CA TYR A 62 -2.23 -10.98 -3.57
C TYR A 62 -2.45 -11.18 -2.06
N ASP A 63 -1.58 -10.61 -1.23
CA ASP A 63 -1.71 -10.71 0.23
C ASP A 63 -3.01 -10.04 0.74
N LEU A 64 -3.44 -8.91 0.17
CA LEU A 64 -4.75 -8.31 0.47
C LEU A 64 -5.91 -9.24 0.07
N HIS A 65 -5.81 -9.86 -1.10
CA HIS A 65 -6.85 -10.75 -1.60
C HIS A 65 -6.99 -12.00 -0.75
N GLU A 66 -5.89 -12.57 -0.24
CA GLU A 66 -5.89 -13.69 0.71
C GLU A 66 -6.59 -13.33 2.04
N GLN A 67 -6.59 -12.04 2.41
CA GLN A 67 -7.35 -11.52 3.55
C GLN A 67 -8.80 -11.17 3.21
N GLY A 68 -9.27 -11.47 1.99
CA GLY A 68 -10.62 -11.16 1.55
C GLY A 68 -10.85 -9.68 1.25
N LEU A 69 -9.79 -8.87 1.09
CA LEU A 69 -9.88 -7.43 0.86
C LEU A 69 -9.53 -7.07 -0.59
N LEU A 70 -10.42 -6.32 -1.26
CA LEU A 70 -10.13 -5.63 -2.51
C LEU A 70 -9.72 -4.18 -2.22
N HIS A 71 -8.61 -3.70 -2.77
CA HIS A 71 -8.15 -2.32 -2.59
C HIS A 71 -8.98 -1.28 -3.37
N ARG A 72 -9.36 -1.62 -4.61
CA ARG A 72 -10.21 -0.80 -5.53
C ARG A 72 -9.67 0.57 -6.01
N ASP A 73 -8.50 1.01 -5.55
CA ASP A 73 -7.86 2.25 -6.02
C ASP A 73 -6.36 2.04 -6.22
N LEU A 74 -6.02 1.08 -7.08
CA LEU A 74 -4.63 0.72 -7.36
C LEU A 74 -4.01 1.70 -8.35
N LYS A 75 -3.15 2.59 -7.84
CA LYS A 75 -2.39 3.56 -8.63
C LYS A 75 -1.06 3.89 -7.95
N PRO A 76 -0.03 4.35 -8.70
CA PRO A 76 1.28 4.62 -8.10
C PRO A 76 1.28 5.72 -7.02
N ASP A 77 0.25 6.58 -6.97
CA ASP A 77 0.09 7.57 -5.91
C ASP A 77 -0.23 6.94 -4.54
N ASN A 78 -0.78 5.73 -4.54
CA ASN A 78 -1.09 4.97 -3.33
C ASN A 78 0.06 4.01 -2.98
N MET A 79 1.30 4.35 -3.37
CA MET A 79 2.48 3.49 -3.20
C MET A 79 3.72 4.29 -2.80
N GLY A 80 4.59 3.65 -2.03
CA GLY A 80 5.87 4.21 -1.65
C GLY A 80 6.96 3.15 -1.50
N ILE A 81 8.17 3.62 -1.23
CA ILE A 81 9.33 2.80 -0.96
C ILE A 81 9.71 2.99 0.50
N PHE A 82 9.81 1.88 1.23
CA PHE A 82 10.18 1.88 2.65
C PHE A 82 11.64 2.29 2.87
N SER A 83 12.57 1.76 2.07
CA SER A 83 14.01 2.04 2.14
C SER A 83 14.61 2.08 0.75
N THR A 84 15.50 3.03 0.47
CA THR A 84 16.21 3.09 -0.83
C THR A 84 17.37 2.11 -0.91
N GLU A 85 17.94 1.69 0.23
CA GLU A 85 19.02 0.70 0.31
C GLU A 85 18.50 -0.70 0.01
N GLN A 86 17.32 -1.03 0.54
CA GLN A 86 16.58 -2.25 0.26
C GLN A 86 15.15 -1.88 -0.15
N PRO A 87 14.90 -1.69 -1.46
CA PRO A 87 13.64 -1.16 -1.98
C PRO A 87 12.48 -2.13 -1.77
N ILE A 88 11.81 -1.97 -0.64
CA ILE A 88 10.53 -2.60 -0.31
C ILE A 88 9.40 -1.66 -0.73
N THR A 89 8.51 -2.14 -1.58
CA THR A 89 7.33 -1.41 -2.05
C THR A 89 6.21 -1.55 -1.03
N LEU A 90 5.61 -0.43 -0.67
CA LEU A 90 4.50 -0.31 0.25
C LEU A 90 3.25 0.11 -0.52
N LEU A 91 2.11 -0.48 -0.15
CA LEU A 91 0.78 -0.13 -0.67
C LEU A 91 0.00 0.59 0.44
N PHE A 92 -0.61 1.73 0.10
CA PHE A 92 -1.32 2.63 1.03
C PHE A 92 -2.75 2.88 0.57
N ASP A 93 -3.50 3.60 1.40
CA ASP A 93 -4.83 4.12 1.09
C ASP A 93 -5.88 3.05 0.77
N LEU A 94 -6.27 2.34 1.83
CA LEU A 94 -7.39 1.41 1.83
C LEU A 94 -8.76 2.11 2.00
N GLY A 95 -8.85 3.43 1.79
CA GLY A 95 -10.10 4.19 1.99
C GLY A 95 -11.26 3.72 1.10
N MET A 96 -10.93 3.13 -0.06
CA MET A 96 -11.89 2.53 -0.99
C MET A 96 -11.97 1.01 -0.88
N ALA A 97 -11.24 0.40 0.05
CA ALA A 97 -11.15 -1.04 0.17
C ALA A 97 -12.48 -1.66 0.62
N ARG A 98 -12.72 -2.90 0.20
CA ARG A 98 -13.93 -3.66 0.54
C ARG A 98 -13.60 -5.12 0.80
N MET A 99 -14.30 -5.71 1.76
CA MET A 99 -14.39 -7.16 1.84
C MET A 99 -15.10 -7.69 0.59
N TYR A 100 -14.58 -8.77 0.00
CA TYR A 100 -15.22 -9.46 -1.13
C TYR A 100 -15.46 -10.95 -0.88
N THR A 101 -14.91 -11.48 0.21
CA THR A 101 -15.34 -12.77 0.74
C THR A 101 -16.60 -12.54 1.57
N ASP A 102 -17.76 -12.63 0.93
CA ASP A 102 -18.98 -12.98 1.64
C ASP A 102 -18.74 -14.38 2.23
N GLY A 103 -19.11 -14.58 3.50
CA GLY A 103 -18.88 -15.84 4.20
C GLY A 103 -19.66 -17.00 3.60
N GLU A 104 -19.13 -17.61 2.54
CA GLU A 104 -19.45 -18.96 2.11
C GLU A 104 -18.16 -19.78 2.19
N SER A 105 -17.95 -20.34 3.38
CA SER A 105 -17.24 -21.60 3.49
C SER A 105 -18.22 -22.67 3.01
N ASP A 106 -17.93 -23.32 1.88
CA ASP A 106 -18.48 -24.65 1.59
C ASP A 106 -18.07 -25.65 2.69
#